data_AF-A0A094BAV0-F1
#
_entry.id   AF-A0A094BAV0-F1
#
_cell.length_a   1.000
_cell.length_b   1.000
_cell.length_c   1.000
_cell.angle_alpha   90.00
_cell.angle_beta   90.00
_cell.angle_gamma   90.00
#
_symmetry.space_group_name_H-M   'P 1'
#
loop_
_entity.id
_entity.type
_entity.pdbx_description
1 polymer ?
#
loop_
_entity_poly.entity_id
_entity_poly.type
_entity_poly.pdbx_seq_one_letter_code
_entity_poly.pdbx_strand_id
1 'polypeptide(L)'
;MSLTTIPIDHLPPGHTVHVALFHSVTNAAFLHAQLLAGNTDFEYALIDASVIVSKVQILAAAFRAINDNAEDRLRTRNVHSEMVFCLSPNNNIAESFRRFGVSPTTTSLIAIKTTSPSSPPSLTPVSIQKHLASAVEGKQVPFSDEELNTVTDWARVRKVYKLPLVGQQGKKKGMSEEEKKAGEEKERQELGLQVLGAMALRGAS
;
A
#
# COMPACT_ATOMS: atom_id res chain seq x y z
N MET A 1 14.26 11.74 6.62
CA MET A 1 13.76 10.63 5.78
C MET A 1 12.82 11.24 4.74
N SER A 2 12.87 10.77 3.50
CA SER A 2 12.34 11.46 2.33
C SER A 2 11.34 10.61 1.54
N LEU A 3 10.47 11.30 0.79
CA LEU A 3 9.66 10.74 -0.27
C LEU A 3 10.51 9.87 -1.20
N THR A 4 10.04 8.66 -1.49
CA THR A 4 10.70 7.75 -2.43
C THR A 4 10.02 7.89 -3.79
N THR A 5 10.76 8.30 -4.81
CA THR A 5 10.28 8.34 -6.20
C THR A 5 10.73 7.08 -6.92
N ILE A 6 9.77 6.32 -7.44
CA ILE A 6 10.00 5.04 -8.09
C ILE A 6 9.55 5.17 -9.55
N PRO A 7 10.48 5.11 -10.52
CA PRO A 7 10.11 4.82 -11.90
C PRO A 7 9.70 3.35 -11.96
N ILE A 8 8.49 3.06 -12.46
CA ILE A 8 8.05 1.69 -12.69
C ILE A 8 8.21 1.42 -14.17
N ASP A 9 9.00 0.41 -14.51
CA ASP A 9 9.19 -0.03 -15.89
C ASP A 9 7.85 -0.39 -16.53
N HIS A 10 7.71 -0.09 -17.82
CA HIS A 10 6.50 -0.33 -18.61
C HIS A 10 5.25 0.46 -18.18
N LEU A 11 5.37 1.48 -17.32
CA LEU A 11 4.31 2.48 -17.21
C LEU A 11 4.21 3.31 -18.49
N PRO A 12 3.02 3.90 -18.76
CA PRO A 12 2.89 4.89 -19.81
C PRO A 12 3.95 6.00 -19.64
N PRO A 13 4.60 6.46 -20.73
CA PRO A 13 5.75 7.36 -20.63
C PRO A 13 5.50 8.58 -19.74
N GLY A 14 6.50 8.91 -18.90
CA GLY A 14 6.47 10.07 -18.03
C GLY A 14 5.61 9.94 -16.76
N HIS A 15 5.05 8.75 -16.48
CA HIS A 15 4.44 8.50 -15.18
C HIS A 15 5.50 8.16 -14.13
N THR A 16 5.37 8.74 -12.93
CA THR A 16 6.18 8.37 -11.78
C THR A 16 5.31 8.16 -10.54
N VAL A 17 5.79 7.31 -9.63
CA VAL A 17 5.10 7.01 -8.37
C VAL A 17 5.95 7.52 -7.22
N HIS A 18 5.33 8.31 -6.35
CA HIS A 18 5.95 8.85 -5.14
C HIS A 18 5.30 8.21 -3.92
N VAL A 19 6.12 7.60 -3.06
CA VAL A 19 5.67 6.85 -1.89
C VAL A 19 6.32 7.41 -0.63
N ALA A 20 5.52 7.62 0.41
CA ALA A 20 5.99 7.92 1.75
C ALA A 20 5.35 6.96 2.76
N LEU A 21 6.15 6.41 3.67
CA LEU A 21 5.70 5.56 4.78
C LEU A 21 5.81 6.35 6.08
N PHE A 22 4.76 6.32 6.88
CA PHE A 22 4.70 6.94 8.20
C PHE A 22 4.31 5.91 9.25
N HIS A 23 4.99 5.97 10.39
CA HIS A 23 4.68 5.21 11.60
C HIS A 23 4.24 6.16 12.73
N SER A 24 3.56 5.62 13.74
CA SER A 24 3.11 6.39 14.91
C SER A 24 2.25 7.61 14.52
N VAL A 25 1.35 7.41 13.56
CA VAL A 25 0.44 8.44 13.05
C VAL A 25 -0.63 8.73 14.09
N THR A 26 -0.85 10.00 14.44
CA THR A 26 -1.80 10.43 15.48
C THR A 26 -3.03 11.13 14.92
N ASN A 27 -2.99 11.62 13.68
CA ASN A 27 -4.08 12.39 13.07
C ASN A 27 -4.82 11.64 11.95
N ALA A 28 -4.83 10.30 11.97
CA ALA A 28 -5.47 9.49 10.91
C ALA A 28 -6.97 9.78 10.75
N ALA A 29 -7.69 10.12 11.82
CA ALA A 29 -9.08 10.54 11.76
C ALA A 29 -9.28 11.82 10.91
N PHE A 30 -8.36 12.78 11.02
CA PHE A 30 -8.36 13.98 10.18
C PHE A 30 -8.11 13.62 8.72
N LEU A 31 -7.08 12.82 8.44
CA LEU A 31 -6.76 12.38 7.07
C LEU A 31 -7.91 11.64 6.40
N HIS A 32 -8.55 10.72 7.13
CA HIS A 32 -9.72 9.99 6.68
C HIS A 32 -10.90 10.93 6.37
N ALA A 33 -11.15 11.94 7.21
CA ALA A 33 -12.18 12.94 6.96
C ALA A 33 -11.92 13.77 5.69
N GLN A 34 -10.66 14.11 5.38
CA GLN A 34 -10.30 14.81 4.14
C GLN A 34 -10.66 14.00 2.90
N LEU A 35 -10.41 12.69 2.93
CA LEU A 35 -10.78 11.79 1.83
C LEU A 35 -12.30 11.69 1.66
N LEU A 36 -13.05 11.57 2.76
CA LEU A 36 -14.52 11.52 2.72
C LEU A 36 -15.14 12.83 2.21
N ALA A 37 -14.53 13.97 2.56
CA ALA A 37 -14.92 15.28 2.04
C ALA A 37 -14.56 15.47 0.55
N GLY A 38 -13.78 14.57 -0.04
CA GLY A 38 -13.31 14.70 -1.42
C GLY A 38 -12.36 15.88 -1.62
N ASN A 39 -11.60 16.26 -0.59
CA ASN A 39 -10.65 17.35 -0.66
C ASN A 39 -9.52 17.01 -1.64
N THR A 40 -9.41 17.79 -2.73
CA THR A 40 -8.42 17.59 -3.79
C THR A 40 -6.99 17.79 -3.32
N ASP A 41 -6.77 18.58 -2.26
CA ASP A 41 -5.45 18.75 -1.64
C ASP A 41 -4.95 17.43 -1.03
N PHE A 42 -5.87 16.55 -0.66
CA PHE A 42 -5.62 15.22 -0.10
C PHE A 42 -5.86 14.10 -1.10
N GLU A 43 -5.81 14.37 -2.40
CA GLU A 43 -5.89 13.33 -3.42
C GLU A 43 -4.63 12.45 -3.42
N TYR A 44 -4.57 11.49 -2.50
CA TYR A 44 -3.52 10.51 -2.34
C TYR A 44 -4.15 9.13 -2.16
N ALA A 45 -3.40 8.08 -2.48
CA ALA A 45 -3.77 6.75 -1.99
C ALA A 45 -3.24 6.67 -0.55
N LEU A 46 -4.09 6.92 0.44
CA LEU A 46 -3.75 6.74 1.85
C LEU A 46 -4.15 5.32 2.27
N ILE A 47 -3.13 4.48 2.43
CA ILE A 47 -3.26 3.04 2.66
C ILE A 47 -2.83 2.73 4.09
N ASP A 48 -3.56 1.85 4.76
CA ASP A 48 -3.17 1.29 6.05
C ASP A 48 -2.00 0.32 5.86
N ALA A 49 -0.83 0.67 6.39
CA ALA A 49 0.39 -0.12 6.21
C ALA A 49 0.32 -1.50 6.88
N SER A 50 -0.58 -1.68 7.86
CA SER A 50 -0.70 -2.96 8.58
C SER A 50 -1.20 -4.12 7.72
N VAL A 51 -1.76 -3.85 6.54
CA VAL A 51 -2.20 -4.89 5.59
C VAL A 51 -1.27 -5.04 4.38
N ILE A 52 -0.10 -4.42 4.44
CA ILE A 52 0.90 -4.46 3.37
C ILE A 52 2.06 -5.34 3.79
N VAL A 53 2.43 -6.29 2.94
CA VAL A 53 3.45 -7.32 3.20
C VAL A 53 4.76 -7.04 2.47
N SER A 54 4.75 -6.24 1.40
CA SER A 54 5.95 -5.86 0.65
C SER A 54 5.75 -4.63 -0.23
N LYS A 55 6.85 -4.01 -0.66
CA LYS A 55 6.86 -2.95 -1.67
C LYS A 55 6.25 -3.40 -2.99
N VAL A 56 6.53 -4.64 -3.40
CA VAL A 56 6.03 -5.19 -4.68
C VAL A 56 4.51 -5.19 -4.70
N GLN A 57 3.83 -5.45 -3.58
CA GLN A 57 2.38 -5.34 -3.47
C GLN A 57 1.87 -3.93 -3.81
N ILE A 58 2.52 -2.89 -3.26
CA ILE A 58 2.19 -1.49 -3.54
C ILE A 58 2.46 -1.15 -5.00
N LEU A 59 3.61 -1.55 -5.53
CA LEU A 59 3.99 -1.27 -6.91
C LEU A 59 3.08 -1.97 -7.92
N ALA A 60 2.66 -3.21 -7.63
CA ALA A 60 1.69 -3.93 -8.47
C ALA A 60 0.33 -3.24 -8.50
N ALA A 61 -0.15 -2.74 -7.35
CA ALA A 61 -1.39 -1.97 -7.28
C ALA A 61 -1.27 -0.64 -8.02
N ALA A 62 -0.15 0.08 -7.87
CA ALA A 62 0.12 1.33 -8.57
C ALA A 62 0.21 1.12 -10.09
N PHE A 63 0.95 0.10 -10.53
CA PHE A 63 1.08 -0.27 -11.94
C PHE A 63 -0.29 -0.52 -12.57
N ARG A 64 -1.12 -1.36 -11.94
CA ARG A 64 -2.45 -1.66 -12.44
C ARG A 64 -3.34 -0.42 -12.50
N ALA A 65 -3.41 0.35 -11.42
CA ALA A 65 -4.24 1.55 -11.35
C ALA A 65 -3.86 2.60 -12.40
N ILE A 66 -2.56 2.82 -12.64
CA ILE A 66 -2.08 3.77 -13.64
C ILE A 66 -2.42 3.31 -15.06
N ASN A 67 -2.25 2.03 -15.37
CA ASN A 67 -2.64 1.49 -16.68
C ASN A 67 -4.17 1.55 -16.88
N ASP A 68 -4.96 1.17 -15.87
CA ASP A 68 -6.42 1.30 -15.92
C ASP A 68 -6.86 2.76 -16.08
N ASN A 69 -6.13 3.73 -15.52
CA ASN A 69 -6.36 5.15 -15.75
C ASN A 69 -6.00 5.60 -17.17
N ALA A 70 -4.87 5.12 -17.71
CA ALA A 70 -4.42 5.48 -19.05
C ALA A 70 -5.32 4.92 -20.16
N GLU A 71 -6.04 3.83 -19.87
CA GLU A 71 -6.95 3.16 -20.81
C GLU A 71 -8.44 3.43 -20.50
N ASP A 72 -8.75 4.44 -19.66
CA ASP A 72 -10.10 4.85 -19.27
C ASP A 72 -10.97 3.71 -18.69
N ARG A 73 -10.35 2.80 -17.93
CA ARG A 73 -10.99 1.63 -17.28
C ARG A 73 -11.08 1.75 -15.76
N LEU A 74 -10.94 2.95 -15.22
CA LEU A 74 -11.11 3.18 -13.79
C LEU A 74 -12.50 2.72 -13.31
N ARG A 75 -12.51 2.01 -12.20
CA ARG A 75 -13.74 1.60 -11.51
C ARG A 75 -14.09 2.52 -10.35
N THR A 76 -13.09 3.22 -9.86
CA THR A 76 -13.19 4.22 -8.80
C THR A 76 -13.05 5.64 -9.37
N ARG A 77 -13.09 6.65 -8.51
CA ARG A 77 -13.18 8.07 -8.91
C ARG A 77 -11.90 8.60 -9.57
N ASN A 78 -10.73 8.16 -9.11
CA ASN A 78 -9.43 8.59 -9.64
C ASN A 78 -8.39 7.47 -9.49
N VAL A 79 -7.22 7.69 -10.10
CA VAL A 79 -6.12 6.72 -10.08
C VAL A 79 -5.68 6.34 -8.66
N HIS A 80 -5.72 7.27 -7.70
CA HIS A 80 -5.30 7.01 -6.31
C HIS A 80 -6.30 6.13 -5.56
N SER A 81 -7.59 6.37 -5.71
CA SER A 81 -8.62 5.46 -5.18
C SER A 81 -8.55 4.10 -5.87
N GLU A 82 -8.18 4.07 -7.15
CA GLU A 82 -8.01 2.82 -7.88
C GLU A 82 -6.82 2.03 -7.33
N MET A 83 -5.72 2.68 -6.93
CA MET A 83 -4.60 2.00 -6.25
C MET A 83 -5.05 1.27 -4.98
N VAL A 84 -5.83 1.92 -4.12
CA VAL A 84 -6.39 1.28 -2.92
C VAL A 84 -7.30 0.11 -3.30
N PHE A 85 -8.11 0.31 -4.33
CA PHE A 85 -8.98 -0.73 -4.84
C PHE A 85 -8.18 -1.93 -5.37
N CYS A 86 -7.12 -1.72 -6.16
CA CYS A 86 -6.23 -2.72 -6.77
C CYS A 86 -5.54 -3.65 -5.76
N LEU A 87 -5.37 -3.22 -4.49
CA LEU A 87 -4.86 -4.08 -3.42
C LEU A 87 -5.84 -5.19 -3.03
N SER A 88 -7.14 -4.96 -3.20
CA SER A 88 -8.16 -5.91 -2.77
C SER A 88 -8.26 -7.10 -3.71
N PRO A 89 -8.37 -8.33 -3.17
CA PRO A 89 -8.68 -9.52 -3.97
C PRO A 89 -10.16 -9.62 -4.32
N ASN A 90 -11.01 -8.70 -3.84
CA ASN A 90 -12.45 -8.69 -4.10
C ASN A 90 -12.86 -7.50 -4.99
N ASN A 91 -14.03 -7.60 -5.61
CA ASN A 91 -14.55 -6.59 -6.52
C ASN A 91 -15.44 -5.52 -5.84
N ASN A 92 -15.50 -5.48 -4.50
CA ASN A 92 -16.34 -4.54 -3.76
C ASN A 92 -15.52 -3.30 -3.35
N ILE A 93 -15.76 -2.18 -4.02
CA ILE A 93 -15.03 -0.92 -3.82
C ILE A 93 -15.07 -0.45 -2.35
N ALA A 94 -16.26 -0.41 -1.74
CA ALA A 94 -16.42 0.06 -0.37
C ALA A 94 -15.69 -0.84 0.64
N GLU A 95 -15.71 -2.15 0.41
CA GLU A 95 -14.98 -3.10 1.25
C GLU A 95 -13.46 -2.98 1.07
N SER A 96 -12.99 -2.71 -0.16
CA SER A 96 -11.57 -2.44 -0.43
C SER A 96 -11.09 -1.21 0.35
N PHE A 97 -11.84 -0.11 0.31
CA PHE A 97 -11.50 1.08 1.09
C PHE A 97 -11.51 0.83 2.59
N ARG A 98 -12.49 0.07 3.10
CA ARG A 98 -12.55 -0.29 4.52
C ARG A 98 -11.37 -1.15 4.97
N ARG A 99 -10.89 -2.06 4.11
CA ARG A 99 -9.82 -3.02 4.47
C ARG A 99 -8.42 -2.48 4.28
N PHE A 100 -8.21 -1.70 3.22
CA PHE A 100 -6.88 -1.25 2.78
C PHE A 100 -6.67 0.26 2.90
N GLY A 101 -7.74 1.06 2.87
CA GLY A 101 -7.64 2.50 3.07
C GLY A 101 -7.35 2.86 4.52
N VAL A 102 -6.91 4.09 4.73
CA VAL A 102 -6.78 4.68 6.06
C VAL A 102 -8.12 4.68 6.80
N SER A 103 -8.09 4.44 8.10
CA SER A 103 -9.24 4.55 9.01
C SER A 103 -8.89 5.53 10.14
N PRO A 104 -9.88 5.99 10.94
CA PRO A 104 -9.61 6.85 12.08
C PRO A 104 -8.64 6.28 13.12
N THR A 105 -8.46 4.95 13.14
CA THR A 105 -7.59 4.23 14.08
C THR A 105 -6.24 3.82 13.47
N THR A 106 -5.95 4.20 12.23
CA THR A 106 -4.70 3.81 11.55
C THR A 106 -3.50 4.49 12.22
N THR A 107 -2.50 3.70 12.60
CA THR A 107 -1.26 4.19 13.24
C THR A 107 -0.03 4.14 12.32
N SER A 108 -0.12 3.41 11.21
CA SER A 108 0.94 3.31 10.20
C SER A 108 0.31 3.46 8.82
N LEU A 109 0.78 4.42 8.03
CA LEU A 109 0.14 4.82 6.78
C LEU A 109 1.16 4.88 5.64
N ILE A 110 0.75 4.43 4.46
CA ILE A 110 1.47 4.64 3.20
C ILE A 110 0.70 5.69 2.40
N ALA A 111 1.37 6.78 2.04
CA ALA A 111 0.83 7.79 1.16
C ALA A 111 1.47 7.64 -0.22
N ILE A 112 0.63 7.50 -1.25
CA ILE A 112 1.07 7.41 -2.65
C ILE A 112 0.49 8.56 -3.45
N LYS A 113 1.35 9.22 -4.23
CA LYS A 113 0.95 10.17 -5.28
C LYS A 113 1.62 9.74 -6.58
N THR A 114 0.87 9.75 -7.69
CA THR A 114 1.46 9.64 -9.03
C THR A 114 1.50 10.98 -9.73
N THR A 115 2.52 11.20 -10.54
CA THR A 115 2.62 12.32 -11.49
C THR A 115 2.65 11.75 -12.90
N SER A 116 2.10 12.50 -13.84
CA SER A 116 2.00 12.19 -15.27
C SER A 116 2.43 13.42 -16.10
N PRO A 117 2.65 13.30 -17.42
CA PRO A 117 2.93 14.46 -18.27
C PRO A 117 1.79 15.49 -18.29
N SER A 118 0.56 15.08 -17.99
CA SER A 118 -0.62 15.95 -17.88
C SER A 118 -0.78 16.58 -16.48
N SER A 119 0.05 16.21 -15.52
CA SER A 119 -0.01 16.76 -14.16
C SER A 119 0.46 18.22 -14.13
N PRO A 120 -0.07 19.04 -13.20
CA PRO A 120 0.36 20.42 -13.05
C PRO A 120 1.88 20.53 -12.80
N PRO A 121 2.58 21.51 -13.39
CA PRO A 121 4.02 21.71 -13.15
C PRO A 121 4.37 21.99 -11.68
N SER A 122 3.39 22.45 -10.89
CA SER A 122 3.55 22.67 -9.45
C SER A 122 3.68 21.36 -8.66
N LEU A 123 3.18 20.25 -9.20
CA LEU A 123 3.19 18.93 -8.56
C LEU A 123 4.55 18.26 -8.72
N THR A 124 5.52 18.75 -7.96
CA THR A 124 6.90 18.23 -7.90
C THR A 124 7.09 17.31 -6.69
N PRO A 125 8.08 16.40 -6.70
CA PRO A 125 8.43 15.60 -5.52
C PRO A 125 8.65 16.44 -4.25
N VAL A 126 9.22 17.64 -4.40
CA VAL A 126 9.46 18.57 -3.28
C VAL A 126 8.14 19.12 -2.73
N SER A 127 7.21 19.51 -3.60
CA SER A 127 5.89 19.98 -3.19
C SER A 127 5.08 18.89 -2.47
N ILE A 128 5.15 17.66 -2.97
CA ILE A 128 4.47 16.48 -2.37
C ILE A 128 5.05 16.21 -0.99
N GLN A 129 6.38 16.16 -0.87
CA GLN A 129 7.05 15.95 0.41
C GLN A 129 6.70 17.06 1.41
N LYS A 130 6.68 18.33 0.98
CA LYS A 130 6.32 19.45 1.85
C LYS A 130 4.88 19.34 2.35
N HIS A 131 3.95 19.02 1.45
CA HIS A 131 2.55 18.83 1.81
C HIS A 131 2.38 17.70 2.84
N LEU A 132 2.92 16.50 2.55
CA LEU A 132 2.84 15.35 3.45
C LEU A 132 3.48 15.63 4.80
N ALA A 133 4.63 16.32 4.84
CA ALA A 133 5.30 16.67 6.09
C ALA A 133 4.50 17.64 6.96
N SER A 134 3.68 18.51 6.36
CA SER A 134 2.79 19.41 7.11
C SER A 134 1.44 18.78 7.49
N ALA A 135 0.97 17.81 6.70
CA ALA A 135 -0.38 17.27 6.83
C ALA A 135 -0.46 16.00 7.67
N VAL A 136 0.61 15.19 7.72
CA VAL A 136 0.65 13.92 8.46
C VAL A 136 1.39 14.11 9.77
N GLU A 137 0.69 13.94 10.89
CA GLU A 137 1.30 13.90 12.22
C GLU A 137 1.77 12.48 12.51
N GLY A 138 3.05 12.21 12.23
CA GLY A 138 3.68 10.91 12.46
C GLY A 138 5.16 10.92 12.11
N LYS A 139 5.84 9.80 12.34
CA LYS A 139 7.25 9.63 12.00
C LYS A 139 7.39 9.08 10.58
N GLN A 140 7.88 9.89 9.66
CA GLN A 140 8.26 9.40 8.33
C GLN A 140 9.46 8.46 8.42
N VAL A 141 9.34 7.27 7.83
CA VAL A 141 10.38 6.24 7.77
C VAL A 141 10.70 5.87 6.31
N PRO A 142 11.83 5.17 6.03
CA PRO A 142 12.13 4.71 4.68
C PRO A 142 11.04 3.76 4.18
N PHE A 143 10.69 3.86 2.90
CA PHE A 143 9.81 2.89 2.27
C PHE A 143 10.62 1.63 1.93
N SER A 144 10.69 0.70 2.88
CA SER A 144 11.44 -0.54 2.78
C SER A 144 10.64 -1.73 3.30
N ASP A 145 10.99 -2.94 2.87
CA ASP A 145 10.29 -4.15 3.32
C ASP A 145 10.55 -4.41 4.80
N GLU A 146 11.70 -3.99 5.33
CA GLU A 146 12.05 -4.09 6.74
C GLU A 146 11.09 -3.27 7.61
N GLU A 147 10.87 -1.99 7.26
CA GLU A 147 9.96 -1.11 7.98
C GLU A 147 8.51 -1.60 7.89
N LEU A 148 8.06 -2.03 6.70
CA LEU A 148 6.73 -2.62 6.51
C LEU A 148 6.52 -3.84 7.41
N ASN A 149 7.49 -4.76 7.44
CA ASN A 149 7.44 -5.98 8.25
C ASN A 149 7.32 -5.73 9.76
N THR A 150 7.67 -4.54 10.24
CA THR A 150 7.51 -4.17 11.66
C THR A 150 6.07 -3.83 12.04
N VAL A 151 5.24 -3.43 11.07
CA VAL A 151 3.85 -2.96 11.30
C VAL A 151 2.79 -3.86 10.68
N THR A 152 3.17 -4.81 9.81
CA THR A 152 2.24 -5.76 9.19
C THR A 152 1.53 -6.62 10.23
N ASP A 153 0.20 -6.54 10.27
CA ASP A 153 -0.65 -7.45 11.01
C ASP A 153 -0.95 -8.69 10.15
N TRP A 154 -0.13 -9.73 10.35
CA TRP A 154 -0.26 -10.98 9.62
C TRP A 154 -1.60 -11.69 9.85
N ALA A 155 -2.26 -11.51 11.00
CA ALA A 155 -3.57 -12.10 11.23
C ALA A 155 -4.63 -11.40 10.36
N ARG A 156 -4.57 -10.07 10.27
CA ARG A 156 -5.43 -9.28 9.38
C ARG A 156 -5.14 -9.58 7.92
N VAL A 157 -3.88 -9.65 7.49
CA VAL A 157 -3.49 -10.01 6.11
C VAL A 157 -4.07 -11.36 5.71
N ARG A 158 -3.89 -12.40 6.54
CA ARG A 158 -4.44 -13.75 6.27
C ARG A 158 -5.96 -13.72 6.14
N LYS A 159 -6.66 -12.98 7.00
CA LYS A 159 -8.11 -12.82 6.94
C LYS A 159 -8.58 -12.08 5.69
N VAL A 160 -7.83 -11.05 5.26
CA VAL A 160 -8.18 -10.23 4.10
C VAL A 160 -7.98 -10.99 2.79
N TYR A 161 -6.86 -11.68 2.66
CA TYR A 161 -6.50 -12.45 1.47
C TYR A 161 -6.96 -13.92 1.51
N LYS A 162 -7.66 -14.33 2.58
CA LYS A 162 -8.10 -15.72 2.81
C LYS A 162 -6.96 -16.74 2.67
N LEU A 163 -5.79 -16.38 3.16
CA LEU A 163 -4.59 -17.21 3.05
C LEU A 163 -4.72 -18.41 3.99
N PRO A 164 -4.26 -19.60 3.57
CA PRO A 164 -4.21 -20.76 4.45
C PRO A 164 -3.32 -20.47 5.67
N LEU A 165 -3.67 -21.06 6.81
CA LEU A 165 -2.77 -21.16 7.95
C LEU A 165 -1.70 -22.20 7.60
N VAL A 166 -0.64 -21.77 6.93
CA VAL A 166 0.54 -22.62 6.72
C VAL A 166 1.22 -22.78 8.10
N GLY A 167 1.44 -24.02 8.56
CA GLY A 167 2.54 -24.28 9.50
C GLY A 167 2.30 -24.40 11.01
N GLN A 168 1.07 -24.66 11.52
CA GLN A 168 0.96 -25.26 12.88
C GLN A 168 1.39 -26.74 12.93
N GLN A 169 1.80 -27.32 11.80
CA GLN A 169 2.40 -28.65 11.75
C GLN A 169 3.92 -28.54 11.90
N GLY A 170 4.37 -28.74 13.13
CA GLY A 170 5.78 -28.96 13.45
C GLY A 170 6.41 -27.79 14.19
N LYS A 171 6.07 -27.59 15.47
CA LYS A 171 7.03 -27.07 16.44
C LYS A 171 8.23 -28.03 16.43
N LYS A 172 9.20 -27.81 15.53
CA LYS A 172 10.52 -28.47 15.57
C LYS A 172 11.24 -27.94 16.81
N LYS A 173 11.00 -28.60 17.94
CA LYS A 173 11.77 -28.42 19.17
C LYS A 173 13.24 -28.69 18.83
N GLY A 174 14.09 -27.67 18.91
CA GLY A 174 15.55 -27.81 18.75
C GLY A 174 16.23 -26.90 17.71
N MET A 175 15.50 -26.07 16.95
CA MET A 175 16.12 -25.14 16.00
C MET A 175 16.78 -23.94 16.69
N SER A 176 17.91 -23.49 16.14
CA SER A 176 18.62 -22.27 16.58
C SER A 176 17.77 -21.01 16.31
N GLU A 177 18.11 -19.89 16.94
CA GLU A 177 17.38 -18.63 16.68
C GLU A 177 17.51 -18.17 15.22
N GLU A 178 18.65 -18.43 14.58
CA GLU A 178 18.89 -18.10 13.17
C GLU A 178 18.01 -18.95 12.24
N GLU A 179 17.90 -20.25 12.50
CA GLU A 179 17.05 -21.15 11.71
C GLU A 179 15.56 -20.81 11.84
N LYS A 180 15.14 -20.34 13.02
CA LYS A 180 13.76 -19.86 13.22
C LYS A 180 13.48 -18.59 12.43
N LYS A 181 14.37 -17.59 12.49
CA LYS A 181 14.24 -16.35 11.73
C LYS A 181 14.22 -16.60 10.22
N ALA A 182 15.12 -17.45 9.73
CA ALA A 182 15.14 -17.82 8.31
C ALA A 182 13.86 -18.55 7.88
N GLY A 183 13.30 -19.41 8.74
CA GLY A 183 12.03 -20.08 8.50
C GLY A 183 10.85 -19.10 8.41
N GLU A 184 10.76 -18.16 9.36
CA GLU A 184 9.73 -17.13 9.37
C GLU A 184 9.84 -16.20 8.14
N GLU A 185 11.05 -15.80 7.76
CA GLU A 185 11.26 -14.96 6.58
C GLU A 185 10.82 -15.66 5.30
N LYS A 186 11.16 -16.94 5.15
CA LYS A 186 10.72 -17.76 4.01
C LYS A 186 9.20 -17.88 3.96
N GLU A 187 8.55 -18.10 5.10
CA GLU A 187 7.09 -18.14 5.18
C GLU A 187 6.46 -16.80 4.75
N ARG A 188 7.04 -15.67 5.20
CA ARG A 188 6.57 -14.33 4.79
C ARG A 188 6.73 -14.10 3.29
N GLN A 189 7.82 -14.56 2.68
CA GLN A 189 8.01 -14.49 1.23
C GLN A 189 6.96 -15.31 0.48
N GLU A 190 6.67 -16.54 0.93
CA GLU A 190 5.63 -17.40 0.34
C GLU A 190 4.24 -16.77 0.46
N LEU A 191 3.91 -16.17 1.62
CA LEU A 191 2.65 -15.43 1.80
C LEU A 191 2.58 -14.19 0.92
N GLY A 192 3.70 -13.48 0.73
CA GLY A 192 3.80 -12.35 -0.20
C GLY A 192 3.44 -12.74 -1.64
N LEU A 193 3.93 -13.89 -2.09
CA LEU A 193 3.57 -14.44 -3.41
C LEU A 193 2.08 -14.78 -3.52
N GLN A 194 1.49 -15.35 -2.47
CA GLN A 194 0.06 -15.65 -2.44
C GLN A 194 -0.80 -14.37 -2.46
N VAL A 195 -0.37 -13.32 -1.76
CA VAL A 195 -1.01 -11.99 -1.80
C VAL A 195 -1.00 -11.42 -3.21
N LEU A 196 0.15 -11.45 -3.89
CA LEU A 196 0.26 -10.98 -5.28
C LEU A 196 -0.61 -11.81 -6.23
N GLY A 197 -0.61 -13.14 -6.08
CA GLY A 197 -1.48 -14.04 -6.83
C GLY A 197 -2.96 -13.70 -6.65
N ALA A 198 -3.40 -13.46 -5.41
CA ALA A 198 -4.77 -13.08 -5.11
C ALA A 198 -5.17 -11.72 -5.73
N MET A 199 -4.25 -10.74 -5.77
CA MET A 199 -4.46 -9.45 -6.44
C MET A 199 -4.61 -9.61 -7.96
N ALA A 200 -3.78 -10.46 -8.57
CA ALA A 200 -3.78 -10.70 -10.01
C ALA A 200 -5.05 -11.44 -10.48
N LEU A 201 -5.52 -12.43 -9.71
CA LEU A 201 -6.67 -13.28 -10.07
C LEU A 201 -8.04 -12.60 -9.91
N ARG A 202 -8.11 -11.39 -9.34
CA ARG A 202 -9.36 -10.64 -9.11
C ARG A 202 -10.24 -10.43 -10.36
N GLY A 203 -9.65 -10.47 -11.56
CA GLY A 203 -10.35 -10.32 -12.84
C GLY A 203 -10.83 -11.62 -13.48
N ALA A 204 -10.49 -12.79 -12.92
CA ALA A 204 -10.77 -14.10 -13.51
C ALA A 204 -12.00 -14.81 -12.89
N SER A 205 -12.83 -14.10 -12.13
CA SER A 205 -13.99 -14.66 -11.40
C SER A 205 -15.25 -13.85 -11.62
#